data_AF-A0A7V5LJE6-F1
#
_entry.id   AF-A0A7V5LJE6-F1
#
_cell.length_a   1.000
_cell.length_b   1.000
_cell.length_c   1.000
_cell.angle_alpha   90.00
_cell.angle_beta   90.00
_cell.angle_gamma   90.00
#
_symmetry.space_group_name_H-M   'P 1'
#
loop_
_entity.id
_entity.type
_entity.pdbx_description
1 polymer ?
#
loop_
_entity_poly.entity_id
_entity_poly.type
_entity_poly.pdbx_seq_one_letter_code
_entity_poly.pdbx_strand_id
1 'polypeptide(L)'
;MKTGEEFSTMIVERSERNPILTTKDVPFKANSLFNAGAIKFNNQYLLICRVEMPNGISALVKAWSKDGIQFKVEDKFFLTAEDHHQFYEYVQWGIEDVRINPLNGEYYLTYTGYSPNEPVVLLARTTDFEKVEILGTISEPVNKDAVLFPEKINGYYW
;
A
#
# COMPACT_ATOMS: atom_id res chain seq x y z
N MET A 1 -0.95 15.84 -47.03
CA MET A 1 -0.10 15.27 -45.97
C MET A 1 0.34 16.40 -45.05
N LYS A 2 -0.22 16.51 -43.84
CA LYS A 2 0.33 17.37 -42.79
C LYS A 2 1.34 16.51 -42.03
N THR A 3 2.59 16.96 -42.01
CA THR A 3 3.68 16.41 -41.21
C THR A 3 3.26 16.40 -39.74
N GLY A 4 3.32 15.23 -39.10
CA GLY A 4 2.97 15.09 -37.69
C GLY A 4 3.93 15.90 -36.83
N GLU A 5 3.38 16.80 -36.01
CA GLU A 5 4.12 17.46 -34.94
C GLU A 5 4.47 16.39 -33.88
N GLU A 6 5.76 16.28 -33.56
CA GLU A 6 6.24 15.47 -32.44
C GLU A 6 5.81 16.14 -31.13
N PHE A 7 4.89 15.50 -30.41
CA PHE A 7 4.58 15.88 -29.02
C PHE A 7 5.72 15.40 -28.11
N SER A 8 6.82 16.16 -28.01
CA SER A 8 7.91 15.90 -27.05
C SER A 8 7.76 16.69 -25.74
N THR A 9 6.54 16.93 -25.26
CA THR A 9 6.33 17.56 -23.95
C THR A 9 6.40 16.49 -22.86
N MET A 10 7.44 16.55 -22.02
CA MET A 10 7.52 15.73 -20.82
C MET A 10 6.40 16.15 -19.85
N ILE A 11 5.37 15.32 -19.69
CA ILE A 11 4.21 15.56 -18.81
C ILE A 11 4.52 15.21 -17.34
N VAL A 12 5.59 14.44 -17.11
CA VAL A 12 6.00 14.00 -15.77
C VAL A 12 7.49 14.26 -15.59
N GLU A 13 7.84 14.95 -14.51
CA GLU A 13 9.21 15.16 -14.07
C GLU A 13 9.51 14.22 -12.89
N ARG A 14 10.61 13.46 -12.99
CA ARG A 14 11.07 12.62 -11.88
C ARG A 14 11.83 13.48 -10.89
N SER A 15 11.55 13.28 -9.60
CA SER A 15 12.34 13.92 -8.55
C SER A 15 13.83 13.59 -8.69
N GLU A 16 14.68 14.60 -8.58
CA GLU A 16 16.15 14.45 -8.53
C GLU A 16 16.62 13.70 -7.27
N ARG A 17 15.75 13.56 -6.27
CA ARG A 17 16.03 12.86 -5.01
C ARG A 17 15.70 11.37 -5.05
N ASN A 18 15.36 10.83 -6.21
CA ASN A 18 15.13 9.40 -6.33
C ASN A 18 16.42 8.59 -6.11
N PRO A 19 16.34 7.44 -5.42
CA PRO A 19 15.17 6.92 -4.70
C PRO A 19 14.93 7.66 -3.37
N ILE A 20 13.67 8.00 -3.06
CA ILE A 20 13.31 8.68 -1.79
C ILE A 20 13.35 7.75 -0.56
N LEU A 21 13.32 6.44 -0.79
CA LEU A 21 13.46 5.38 0.20
C LEU A 21 14.18 4.18 -0.43
N THR A 22 15.03 3.53 0.34
CA THR A 22 15.76 2.32 -0.01
C THR A 22 15.74 1.32 1.15
N THR A 23 16.23 0.11 0.93
CA THR A 23 16.41 -0.87 2.00
C THR A 23 17.41 -0.42 3.07
N LYS A 24 18.28 0.56 2.79
CA LYS A 24 19.21 1.12 3.80
C LYS A 24 18.49 1.97 4.84
N ASP A 25 17.28 2.45 4.53
CA ASP A 25 16.46 3.26 5.44
C ASP A 25 15.58 2.39 6.36
N VAL A 26 15.52 1.09 6.10
CA VAL A 26 14.79 0.12 6.91
C VAL A 26 15.66 -0.28 8.12
N PRO A 27 15.18 -0.13 9.36
CA PRO A 27 15.98 -0.40 10.57
C PRO A 27 16.14 -1.91 10.90
N PHE A 28 15.65 -2.77 10.01
CA PHE A 28 15.75 -4.24 10.09
C PHE A 28 16.11 -4.82 8.72
N LYS A 29 16.48 -6.10 8.69
CA LYS A 29 16.91 -6.76 7.45
C LYS A 29 15.72 -6.92 6.50
N ALA A 30 15.83 -6.34 5.31
CA ALA A 30 14.85 -6.44 4.23
C ALA A 30 15.55 -6.68 2.89
N ASN A 31 14.91 -7.43 1.99
CA ASN A 31 15.37 -7.61 0.61
C ASN A 31 15.00 -6.40 -0.26
N SER A 32 13.79 -5.85 -0.05
CA SER A 32 13.25 -4.73 -0.84
C SER A 32 12.19 -3.93 -0.08
N LEU A 33 12.00 -2.67 -0.46
CA LEU A 33 10.99 -1.74 0.07
C LEU A 33 10.39 -0.94 -1.10
N PHE A 34 9.10 -1.10 -1.40
CA PHE A 34 8.48 -0.56 -2.62
C PHE A 34 6.93 -0.52 -2.54
N ASN A 35 6.27 -0.16 -3.65
CA ASN A 35 4.81 -0.22 -3.87
C ASN A 35 3.95 0.33 -2.72
N ALA A 36 4.31 1.50 -2.21
CA ALA A 36 3.65 2.09 -1.06
C ALA A 36 2.25 2.66 -1.38
N GLY A 37 1.32 2.46 -0.47
CA GLY A 37 0.13 3.31 -0.36
C GLY A 37 0.52 4.65 0.28
N ALA A 38 -0.08 5.75 -0.17
CA ALA A 38 0.28 7.10 0.27
C ALA A 38 -0.95 7.90 0.72
N ILE A 39 -0.83 8.63 1.83
CA ILE A 39 -1.88 9.52 2.34
C ILE A 39 -1.28 10.68 3.14
N LYS A 40 -2.00 11.81 3.21
CA LYS A 40 -1.71 12.85 4.20
C LYS A 40 -2.57 12.60 5.45
N PHE A 41 -1.92 12.42 6.60
CA PHE A 41 -2.56 12.14 7.88
C PHE A 41 -1.97 13.06 8.97
N ASN A 42 -2.83 13.74 9.74
CA ASN A 42 -2.41 14.67 10.81
C ASN A 42 -1.30 15.66 10.39
N ASN A 43 -1.44 16.25 9.20
CA ASN A 43 -0.48 17.18 8.60
C ASN A 43 0.93 16.60 8.31
N GLN A 44 1.03 15.27 8.23
CA GLN A 44 2.22 14.55 7.78
C GLN A 44 1.88 13.67 6.58
N TYR A 45 2.90 13.32 5.81
CA TYR A 45 2.80 12.31 4.75
C TYR A 45 3.11 10.95 5.35
N LEU A 46 2.21 10.00 5.14
CA LEU A 46 2.35 8.60 5.49
C LEU A 46 2.49 7.79 4.21
N LEU A 47 3.55 7.00 4.14
CA LEU A 47 3.65 5.86 3.23
C LEU A 47 3.45 4.58 4.03
N ILE A 48 2.65 3.68 3.50
CA ILE A 48 2.59 2.29 3.97
C ILE A 48 3.23 1.45 2.87
N CYS A 49 4.49 1.11 3.07
CA CYS A 49 5.34 0.44 2.09
C CYS A 49 5.18 -1.07 2.19
N ARG A 50 5.22 -1.75 1.04
CA ARG A 50 5.52 -3.18 1.00
C ARG A 50 7.00 -3.38 1.31
N VAL A 51 7.28 -4.24 2.27
CA VAL A 51 8.64 -4.70 2.59
C VAL A 51 8.70 -6.21 2.42
N GLU A 52 9.67 -6.68 1.64
CA GLU A 52 9.95 -8.11 1.51
C GLU A 52 11.03 -8.51 2.50
N MET A 53 10.71 -9.45 3.37
CA MET A 53 11.65 -9.99 4.36
C MET A 53 12.58 -11.04 3.72
N PRO A 54 13.73 -11.36 4.34
CA PRO A 54 14.70 -12.32 3.78
C PRO A 54 14.18 -13.72 3.47
N ASN A 55 13.04 -14.11 4.05
CA ASN A 55 12.35 -15.37 3.76
C ASN A 55 11.43 -15.29 2.52
N GLY A 56 11.40 -14.16 1.82
CA GLY A 56 10.55 -13.92 0.64
C GLY A 56 9.10 -13.51 0.98
N ILE A 57 8.75 -13.40 2.26
CA ILE A 57 7.39 -13.04 2.68
C ILE A 57 7.28 -11.52 2.77
N SER A 58 6.24 -10.96 2.16
CA SER A 58 5.95 -9.52 2.20
C SER A 58 5.09 -9.16 3.41
N ALA A 59 5.41 -8.01 4.01
CA ALA A 59 4.66 -7.34 5.07
C ALA A 59 4.50 -5.85 4.74
N LEU A 60 3.75 -5.12 5.56
CA LEU A 60 3.58 -3.68 5.42
C LEU A 60 4.33 -2.93 6.54
N VAL A 61 4.98 -1.81 6.21
CA VAL A 61 5.68 -0.95 7.17
C VAL A 61 5.36 0.52 6.92
N LYS A 62 5.20 1.31 7.98
CA LYS A 62 4.96 2.74 7.87
C LYS A 62 6.27 3.51 7.64
N ALA A 63 6.18 4.58 6.86
CA ALA A 63 7.22 5.60 6.77
C ALA A 63 6.59 7.00 6.79
N TRP A 64 7.13 7.88 7.63
CA TRP A 64 6.57 9.21 7.87
C TRP A 64 7.46 10.32 7.33
N SER A 65 6.84 11.35 6.77
CA SER A 65 7.53 12.56 6.32
C SER A 65 6.74 13.82 6.66
N LYS A 66 7.44 14.93 6.89
CA LYS A 66 6.84 16.27 7.02
C LYS A 66 6.77 17.01 5.69
N ASP A 67 7.67 16.71 4.75
CA ASP A 67 7.84 17.41 3.48
C ASP A 67 7.42 16.59 2.26
N GLY A 68 7.11 15.30 2.45
CA GLY A 68 6.73 14.37 1.38
C GLY A 68 7.92 13.88 0.56
N ILE A 69 9.15 14.15 1.02
CA ILE A 69 10.39 13.86 0.32
C ILE A 69 11.32 13.02 1.20
N GLN A 70 11.55 13.46 2.44
CA GLN A 70 12.42 12.77 3.40
C GLN A 70 11.55 11.94 4.34
N PHE A 71 11.62 10.62 4.21
CA PHE A 71 10.82 9.68 4.99
C PHE A 71 11.67 8.98 6.04
N LYS A 72 11.06 8.68 7.20
CA LYS A 72 11.62 7.80 8.22
C LYS A 72 10.75 6.55 8.32
N VAL A 73 11.34 5.39 8.03
CA VAL A 73 10.69 4.07 8.19
C VAL A 73 10.59 3.71 9.67
N GLU A 74 9.46 3.16 10.09
CA GLU A 74 9.28 2.61 11.44
C GLU A 74 10.08 1.32 11.65
N ASP A 75 10.40 1.02 12.91
CA ASP A 75 11.10 -0.19 13.33
C ASP A 75 10.17 -1.37 13.65
N LYS A 76 8.86 -1.15 13.51
CA LYS A 76 7.81 -2.16 13.63
C LYS A 76 7.06 -2.32 12.32
N PHE A 77 6.60 -3.54 12.05
CA PHE A 77 5.64 -3.76 10.99
C PHE A 77 4.31 -3.08 11.31
N PHE A 78 3.64 -2.61 10.27
CA PHE A 78 2.28 -2.09 10.34
C PHE A 78 1.25 -3.23 10.32
N LEU A 79 1.44 -4.18 9.41
CA LEU A 79 0.65 -5.40 9.29
C LEU A 79 1.55 -6.53 8.79
N THR A 80 1.33 -7.73 9.30
CA THR A 80 1.92 -8.98 8.81
C THR A 80 0.82 -10.00 8.52
N ALA A 81 1.20 -11.17 7.99
CA ALA A 81 0.27 -12.27 7.77
C ALA A 81 -0.41 -12.71 9.09
N GLU A 82 0.34 -12.76 10.18
CA GLU A 82 -0.11 -13.23 11.50
C GLU A 82 -1.25 -12.38 12.09
N ASP A 83 -1.32 -11.09 11.75
CA ASP A 83 -2.39 -10.18 12.19
C ASP A 83 -3.77 -10.56 11.60
N HIS A 84 -3.81 -11.42 10.57
CA HIS A 84 -5.04 -11.75 9.85
C HIS A 84 -5.90 -12.81 10.53
N HIS A 85 -5.40 -13.48 11.58
CA HIS A 85 -6.17 -14.42 12.41
C HIS A 85 -7.09 -15.37 11.61
N GLN A 86 -8.41 -15.16 11.66
CA GLN A 86 -9.39 -15.97 10.94
C GLN A 86 -9.26 -15.91 9.40
N PHE A 87 -8.59 -14.89 8.87
CA PHE A 87 -8.29 -14.71 7.44
C PHE A 87 -6.87 -15.15 7.07
N TYR A 88 -6.14 -15.82 7.98
CA TYR A 88 -4.74 -16.22 7.76
C TYR A 88 -4.56 -17.11 6.52
N GLU A 89 -5.56 -17.93 6.17
CA GLU A 89 -5.55 -18.80 4.99
C GLU A 89 -5.35 -18.04 3.66
N TYR A 90 -5.63 -16.73 3.61
CA TYR A 90 -5.51 -15.90 2.41
C TYR A 90 -4.16 -15.18 2.30
N VAL A 91 -3.30 -15.24 3.34
CA VAL A 91 -2.09 -14.39 3.44
C VAL A 91 -0.82 -15.16 3.79
N GLN A 92 -0.85 -16.49 3.73
CA GLN A 92 0.25 -17.36 4.16
C GLN A 92 1.60 -17.07 3.46
N TRP A 93 1.56 -16.48 2.27
CA TRP A 93 2.74 -16.09 1.49
C TRP A 93 3.00 -14.57 1.48
N GLY A 94 2.24 -13.82 2.28
CA GLY A 94 2.45 -12.41 2.54
C GLY A 94 1.28 -11.53 2.13
N ILE A 95 1.45 -10.24 2.44
CA ILE A 95 0.53 -9.18 2.07
C ILE A 95 1.28 -8.12 1.27
N GLU A 96 0.62 -7.59 0.23
CA GLU A 96 1.30 -6.79 -0.79
C GLU A 96 0.49 -5.56 -1.21
N ASP A 97 1.22 -4.52 -1.61
CA ASP A 97 0.74 -3.45 -2.48
C ASP A 97 -0.53 -2.75 -1.98
N VAL A 98 -0.48 -2.29 -0.73
CA VAL A 98 -1.61 -1.57 -0.11
C VAL A 98 -1.96 -0.28 -0.84
N ARG A 99 -3.25 0.03 -0.85
CA ARG A 99 -3.85 1.28 -1.32
C ARG A 99 -4.70 1.84 -0.18
N ILE A 100 -4.66 3.16 0.00
CA ILE A 100 -5.31 3.85 1.13
C ILE A 100 -6.37 4.77 0.56
N ASN A 101 -7.62 4.57 0.97
CA ASN A 101 -8.76 5.38 0.51
C ASN A 101 -9.46 6.01 1.72
N PRO A 102 -9.38 7.34 1.90
CA PRO A 102 -10.15 8.03 2.93
C PRO A 102 -11.63 8.04 2.52
N LEU A 103 -12.50 7.57 3.42
CA LEU A 103 -13.94 7.46 3.15
C LEU A 103 -14.70 7.50 4.47
N ASN A 104 -15.74 8.35 4.55
CA ASN A 104 -16.64 8.45 5.71
C ASN A 104 -15.93 8.71 7.06
N GLY A 105 -14.80 9.42 7.06
CA GLY A 105 -14.03 9.70 8.29
C GLY A 105 -13.13 8.54 8.74
N GLU A 106 -13.04 7.48 7.95
CA GLU A 106 -12.13 6.35 8.16
C GLU A 106 -11.15 6.25 6.96
N TYR A 107 -10.16 5.37 7.09
CA TYR A 107 -9.22 5.00 6.04
C TYR A 107 -9.39 3.53 5.72
N TYR A 108 -9.85 3.25 4.50
CA TYR A 108 -10.00 1.90 3.99
C TYR A 108 -8.71 1.49 3.28
N LEU A 109 -8.29 0.26 3.54
CA LEU A 109 -7.06 -0.34 3.04
C LEU A 109 -7.45 -1.50 2.14
N THR A 110 -7.09 -1.42 0.86
CA THR A 110 -7.15 -2.58 -0.05
C THR A 110 -5.74 -3.06 -0.32
N TYR A 111 -5.51 -4.36 -0.26
CA TYR A 111 -4.19 -4.96 -0.45
C TYR A 111 -4.33 -6.41 -0.90
N THR A 112 -3.28 -6.94 -1.51
CA THR A 112 -3.26 -8.33 -1.96
C THR A 112 -2.93 -9.24 -0.79
N GLY A 113 -3.74 -10.25 -0.54
CA GLY A 113 -3.36 -11.42 0.24
C GLY A 113 -2.87 -12.52 -0.70
N TYR A 114 -1.67 -13.03 -0.46
CA TYR A 114 -1.11 -14.11 -1.26
C TYR A 114 -0.96 -15.38 -0.43
N SER A 115 -1.36 -16.51 -1.02
CA SER A 115 -1.40 -17.82 -0.36
C SER A 115 -1.37 -18.95 -1.39
N PRO A 116 -1.28 -20.23 -0.95
CA PRO A 116 -1.51 -21.37 -1.83
C PRO A 116 -2.87 -21.37 -2.55
N ASN A 117 -3.85 -20.60 -2.06
CA ASN A 117 -5.18 -20.46 -2.64
C ASN A 117 -5.26 -19.34 -3.70
N GLU A 118 -4.12 -18.93 -4.26
CA GLU A 118 -3.96 -17.82 -5.20
C GLU A 118 -4.20 -16.41 -4.60
N PRO A 119 -3.81 -15.33 -5.30
CA PRO A 119 -4.02 -13.96 -4.84
C PRO A 119 -5.50 -13.55 -4.73
N VAL A 120 -5.84 -12.88 -3.63
CA VAL A 120 -7.14 -12.24 -3.39
C VAL A 120 -6.96 -10.80 -2.91
N VAL A 121 -8.01 -9.99 -3.02
CA VAL A 121 -8.04 -8.65 -2.44
C VAL A 121 -8.65 -8.70 -1.05
N LEU A 122 -7.89 -8.23 -0.05
CA LEU A 122 -8.36 -8.00 1.31
C LEU A 122 -8.79 -6.55 1.50
N LEU A 123 -9.79 -6.36 2.36
CA LEU A 123 -10.22 -5.07 2.86
C LEU A 123 -9.96 -5.00 4.36
N ALA A 124 -9.39 -3.88 4.79
CA ALA A 124 -9.30 -3.50 6.19
C ALA A 124 -9.65 -2.02 6.35
N ARG A 125 -9.85 -1.57 7.59
CA ARG A 125 -10.04 -0.15 7.89
C ARG A 125 -9.34 0.27 9.17
N THR A 126 -9.04 1.56 9.26
CA THR A 126 -8.47 2.20 10.44
C THR A 126 -8.90 3.66 10.52
N THR A 127 -8.89 4.22 11.72
CA THR A 127 -9.08 5.67 11.95
C THR A 127 -7.77 6.37 12.34
N ASP A 128 -6.74 5.61 12.73
CA ASP A 128 -5.54 6.14 13.38
C ASP A 128 -4.21 5.59 12.83
N PHE A 129 -4.26 4.59 11.95
CA PHE A 129 -3.08 3.85 11.46
C PHE A 129 -2.25 3.20 12.59
N GLU A 130 -2.88 2.90 13.72
CA GLU A 130 -2.31 2.09 14.81
C GLU A 130 -3.15 0.83 15.07
N LYS A 131 -4.48 0.94 15.02
CA LYS A 131 -5.39 -0.20 15.09
C LYS A 131 -6.03 -0.44 13.73
N VAL A 132 -5.95 -1.67 13.26
CA VAL A 132 -6.52 -2.09 11.99
C VAL A 132 -7.60 -3.13 12.26
N GLU A 133 -8.79 -2.89 11.71
CA GLU A 133 -9.85 -3.90 11.63
C GLU A 133 -9.81 -4.53 10.24
N ILE A 134 -9.46 -5.81 10.18
CA ILE A 134 -9.45 -6.59 8.94
C ILE A 134 -10.87 -7.09 8.70
N LEU A 135 -11.47 -6.72 7.56
CA LEU A 135 -12.86 -7.02 7.21
C LEU A 135 -12.99 -8.32 6.39
N GLY A 136 -11.87 -8.79 5.81
CA GLY A 136 -11.81 -10.04 5.04
C GLY A 136 -11.61 -9.80 3.55
N THR A 137 -11.87 -10.83 2.76
CA THR A 137 -11.71 -10.77 1.31
C THR A 137 -12.90 -10.05 0.65
N ILE A 138 -12.61 -9.28 -0.40
CA ILE A 138 -13.63 -8.57 -1.21
C ILE A 138 -13.62 -9.00 -2.68
N SER A 139 -12.85 -10.04 -3.02
CA SER A 139 -12.79 -10.63 -4.35
C SER A 139 -12.62 -12.14 -4.25
N GLU A 140 -13.03 -12.84 -5.31
CA GLU A 140 -12.56 -14.20 -5.58
C GLU A 140 -11.13 -14.17 -6.15
N PRO A 141 -10.34 -15.24 -6.00
CA PRO A 141 -9.08 -15.39 -6.72
C PRO A 141 -9.33 -15.63 -8.23
N VAL A 142 -8.46 -15.23 -9.15
CA VAL A 142 -7.20 -14.49 -8.96
C VAL A 142 -7.45 -13.00 -9.09
N ASN A 143 -7.15 -12.21 -8.07
CA ASN A 143 -7.33 -10.76 -8.15
C ASN A 143 -6.31 -9.96 -7.30
N LYS A 144 -5.99 -8.75 -7.76
CA LYS A 144 -5.04 -7.79 -7.18
C LYS A 144 -5.35 -6.37 -7.67
N ASP A 145 -4.56 -5.40 -7.24
CA ASP A 145 -4.60 -4.01 -7.75
C ASP A 145 -5.96 -3.28 -7.56
N ALA A 146 -6.76 -3.71 -6.60
CA ALA A 146 -8.02 -3.03 -6.27
C ALA A 146 -7.78 -1.71 -5.55
N VAL A 147 -8.53 -0.69 -5.97
CA VAL A 147 -8.57 0.65 -5.37
C VAL A 147 -10.04 1.05 -5.26
N LEU A 148 -10.46 1.50 -4.08
CA LEU A 148 -11.80 2.04 -3.89
C LEU A 148 -11.89 3.46 -4.44
N PHE A 149 -13.04 3.82 -5.00
CA PHE A 149 -13.33 5.23 -5.24
C PHE A 149 -13.42 6.00 -3.91
N PRO A 150 -12.97 7.28 -3.87
CA PRO A 150 -12.95 8.08 -2.64
C PRO A 150 -14.34 8.55 -2.19
N GLU A 151 -15.39 8.20 -2.94
CA GLU A 151 -16.77 8.53 -2.65
C GLU A 151 -17.73 7.50 -3.27
N LYS A 152 -19.01 7.59 -2.89
CA LYS A 152 -20.05 6.79 -3.54
C LYS A 152 -20.40 7.37 -4.90
N ILE A 153 -20.54 6.52 -5.90
CA ILE A 153 -21.07 6.89 -7.22
C ILE A 153 -22.48 6.32 -7.33
N ASN A 154 -23.47 7.21 -7.48
CA ASN A 154 -24.89 6.88 -7.54
C ASN A 154 -25.39 6.04 -6.34
N GLY A 155 -24.83 6.28 -5.15
CA GLY A 155 -25.18 5.58 -3.92
C GLY A 155 -24.42 4.27 -3.66
N TYR A 156 -23.56 3.84 -4.59
CA TYR A 156 -22.79 2.60 -4.51
C TYR A 156 -21.28 2.86 -4.33
N TYR A 157 -20.60 1.88 -3.75
CA TYR A 157 -19.14 1.82 -3.75
C TYR A 157 -18.65 1.10 -5.01
N TRP A 158 -17.48 1.50 -5.48
CA TRP A 158 -16.80 0.99 -6.66
C TRP A 158 -15.33 0.82 -6.36
#